data_AF-A0A9P7J915-F1
#
_entry.id   AF-A0A9P7J915-F1
#
_cell.length_a   1.000
_cell.length_b   1.000
_cell.length_c   1.000
_cell.angle_alpha   90.00
_cell.angle_beta   90.00
_cell.angle_gamma   90.00
#
_symmetry.space_group_name_H-M   'P 1'
#
loop_
_entity.id
_entity.type
_entity.pdbx_description
1 polymer ?
#
loop_
_entity_poly.entity_id
_entity_poly.type
_entity_poly.pdbx_seq_one_letter_code
_entity_poly.pdbx_strand_id
1 'polypeptide(L)'
;DVLNRLKPSYIKHTVNPETFRDPDPRDEARNARHLSKYIFPLQYGLCSVFTSQVPSKEHYEQPDFTDREREIKVREGNISSWTCKTPKRLKDVLVLLEKLIWRHGKCRYKLLRDKVCPSKVSKLFR
;
A
#
# COMPACT_ATOMS: atom_id res chain seq x y z
N ASP A 1 -1.56 -6.45 -3.15
CA ASP A 1 -1.89 -5.01 -3.06
C ASP A 1 -1.88 -4.58 -1.60
N VAL A 2 -1.05 -3.59 -1.23
CA VAL A 2 -0.91 -3.09 0.15
C VAL A 2 -2.19 -2.41 0.65
N LEU A 3 -2.93 -1.72 -0.24
CA LEU A 3 -4.13 -0.99 0.15
C LEU A 3 -5.23 -1.95 0.62
N ASN A 4 -5.39 -3.09 -0.06
CA ASN A 4 -6.30 -4.14 0.37
C ASN A 4 -5.86 -4.85 1.66
N ARG A 5 -4.57 -4.85 2.02
CA ARG A 5 -4.11 -5.36 3.33
C ARG A 5 -4.44 -4.39 4.46
N LEU A 6 -4.36 -3.08 4.20
CA LEU A 6 -4.64 -2.03 5.17
C LEU A 6 -6.15 -1.79 5.35
N LYS A 7 -6.89 -1.74 4.25
CA LYS A 7 -8.34 -1.54 4.25
C LYS A 7 -8.98 -2.21 3.02
N PRO A 8 -9.39 -3.48 3.13
CA PRO A 8 -9.98 -4.23 2.03
C PRO A 8 -11.18 -3.50 1.40
N SER A 9 -11.13 -3.27 0.10
CA SER A 9 -12.21 -2.59 -0.65
C SER A 9 -13.42 -3.49 -0.96
N TYR A 10 -13.26 -4.80 -0.80
CA TYR A 10 -14.28 -5.81 -1.09
C TYR A 10 -15.11 -6.23 0.13
N ILE A 11 -14.73 -5.78 1.34
CA ILE A 11 -15.51 -6.08 2.54
C ILE A 11 -16.75 -5.18 2.55
N LYS A 12 -17.93 -5.81 2.67
CA LYS A 12 -19.17 -5.09 2.90
C LYS A 12 -19.14 -4.54 4.33
N HIS A 13 -18.99 -3.23 4.48
CA HIS A 13 -19.22 -2.57 5.75
C HIS A 13 -20.73 -2.54 6.03
N THR A 14 -21.30 -3.66 6.48
CA THR A 14 -22.57 -3.64 7.20
C THR A 14 -22.27 -3.10 8.59
N VAL A 15 -22.36 -1.78 8.74
CA VAL A 15 -22.15 -1.12 10.02
C VAL A 15 -23.36 -1.44 10.88
N ASN A 16 -23.22 -2.36 11.83
CA ASN A 16 -24.18 -2.47 12.92
C ASN A 16 -23.96 -1.23 13.81
N PRO A 17 -24.97 -0.35 13.98
CA PRO A 17 -24.84 0.86 14.79
C PRO A 17 -24.39 0.58 16.22
N GLU A 18 -24.77 -0.56 16.79
CA GLU A 18 -24.44 -0.92 18.18
C GLU A 18 -22.98 -1.35 18.38
N THR A 19 -22.32 -1.82 17.32
CA THR A 19 -20.93 -2.29 17.37
C THR A 19 -19.97 -1.37 16.62
N PHE A 20 -20.46 -0.27 16.05
CA PHE A 20 -19.63 0.68 15.34
C PHE A 20 -18.69 1.38 16.32
N ARG A 21 -17.39 1.24 16.09
CA ARG A 21 -16.36 2.01 16.78
C ARG A 21 -15.65 2.86 15.76
N ASP A 22 -15.42 4.12 16.12
CA ASP A 22 -14.57 4.98 15.32
C ASP A 22 -13.15 4.38 15.24
N PRO A 23 -12.47 4.48 14.08
CA PRO A 23 -11.09 4.05 13.94
C PRO A 23 -10.18 4.76 14.96
N ASP A 24 -9.26 4.02 15.59
CA ASP A 24 -8.25 4.63 16.46
C ASP A 24 -7.30 5.50 15.60
N PRO A 25 -7.17 6.82 15.89
CA PRO A 25 -6.24 7.70 15.19
C PRO A 25 -4.79 7.19 15.17
N ARG A 26 -4.36 6.43 16.19
CA ARG A 26 -3.01 5.84 16.25
C ARG A 26 -2.83 4.77 15.19
N ASP A 27 -3.86 3.95 14.96
CA ASP A 27 -3.86 2.91 13.94
C ASP A 27 -3.89 3.50 12.54
N GLU A 28 -4.70 4.54 12.33
CA GLU A 28 -4.74 5.27 11.05
C GLU A 28 -3.37 5.86 10.70
N ALA A 29 -2.75 6.55 11.67
CA ALA A 29 -1.42 7.12 11.49
C ALA A 29 -0.36 6.02 11.27
N ARG A 30 -0.47 4.87 11.94
CA ARG A 30 0.42 3.71 11.70
C ARG A 30 0.27 3.19 10.27
N ASN A 31 -0.97 3.02 9.80
CA ASN A 31 -1.26 2.52 8.46
C ASN A 31 -0.75 3.50 7.39
N ALA A 32 -0.88 4.80 7.61
CA ALA A 32 -0.35 5.83 6.71
C ALA A 32 1.18 5.81 6.63
N ARG A 33 1.87 5.67 7.78
CA ARG A 33 3.33 5.49 7.84
C ARG A 33 3.79 4.19 7.21
N HIS A 34 2.96 3.14 7.22
CA HIS A 34 3.28 1.91 6.52
C HIS A 34 3.14 2.09 5.01
N LEU A 35 2.03 2.68 4.56
CA LEU A 35 1.78 2.96 3.15
C LEU A 35 2.84 3.89 2.54
N SER A 36 3.33 4.87 3.30
CA SER A 36 4.38 5.77 2.80
C SER A 36 5.68 5.05 2.45
N LYS A 37 6.01 3.92 3.09
CA LYS A 37 7.18 3.09 2.74
C LYS A 37 7.03 2.38 1.39
N TYR A 38 5.79 2.09 1.00
CA TYR A 38 5.50 1.51 -0.31
C TYR A 38 5.60 2.56 -1.42
N ILE A 39 5.04 3.74 -1.19
CA ILE A 39 4.97 4.82 -2.20
C ILE A 39 6.30 5.57 -2.32
N PHE A 40 7.01 5.76 -1.20
CA PHE A 40 8.23 6.55 -1.13
C PHE A 40 9.45 5.75 -0.64
N PRO A 41 9.78 4.59 -1.23
CA PRO A 41 10.84 3.71 -0.72
C PRO A 41 12.17 4.41 -0.50
N LEU A 42 12.59 5.24 -1.46
CA LEU A 42 13.87 5.96 -1.41
C LEU A 42 13.99 6.88 -0.19
N GLN A 43 12.86 7.40 0.28
CA GLN A 43 12.80 8.26 1.46
C GLN A 43 13.09 7.53 2.76
N TYR A 44 12.79 6.26 2.74
CA TYR A 44 13.05 5.33 3.81
C TYR A 44 14.28 4.50 3.50
N GLY A 45 15.16 4.86 2.54
CA GLY A 45 16.34 4.06 2.21
C GLY A 45 16.03 2.60 1.81
N LEU A 46 14.81 2.34 1.35
CA LEU A 46 14.38 1.05 0.81
C LEU A 46 14.79 0.94 -0.66
N CYS A 47 15.02 -0.29 -1.10
CA CYS A 47 15.41 -0.59 -2.46
C CYS A 47 14.31 -0.19 -3.46
N SER A 48 14.74 0.37 -4.59
CA SER A 48 13.90 0.72 -5.73
C SER A 48 14.57 0.27 -7.01
N VAL A 49 13.74 0.01 -8.03
CA VAL A 49 14.18 -0.27 -9.40
C VAL A 49 15.13 0.81 -9.94
N PHE A 50 14.97 2.06 -9.48
CA PHE A 50 15.79 3.20 -9.92
C PHE A 50 17.12 3.34 -9.17
N THR A 51 17.34 2.61 -8.08
CA THR A 51 18.54 2.74 -7.24
C THR A 51 19.30 1.44 -7.06
N SER A 52 18.82 0.33 -7.63
CA SER A 52 19.64 -0.87 -7.72
C SER A 52 20.83 -0.57 -8.61
N GLN A 53 22.00 -0.52 -8.00
CA GLN A 53 23.25 -0.47 -8.74
C GLN A 53 23.36 -1.78 -9.52
N VAL A 54 23.56 -1.67 -10.84
CA VAL A 54 23.90 -2.79 -11.68
C VAL A 54 25.35 -3.16 -11.34
N PRO A 55 25.65 -4.31 -10.72
CA PRO A 55 27.03 -4.73 -10.58
C PRO A 55 27.68 -4.86 -11.95
N SER A 56 28.86 -4.26 -12.13
CA SER A 56 29.56 -4.18 -13.43
C SER A 56 30.23 -5.49 -13.87
N LYS A 57 29.76 -6.66 -13.42
CA LYS A 57 30.38 -7.95 -13.75
C LYS A 57 29.33 -9.01 -14.07
N GLU A 58 29.48 -9.58 -15.26
CA GLU A 58 29.11 -10.89 -15.85
C GLU A 58 27.87 -11.68 -15.37
N HIS A 59 27.35 -11.47 -14.16
CA HIS A 59 26.15 -12.08 -13.62
C HIS A 59 25.27 -11.03 -12.94
N TYR A 60 24.40 -10.38 -13.73
CA TYR A 60 23.36 -9.51 -13.19
C TYR A 60 22.16 -10.36 -12.72
N GLU A 61 21.99 -10.48 -11.41
CA GLU A 61 20.72 -10.90 -10.83
C GLU A 61 19.84 -9.67 -10.61
N GLN A 62 18.73 -9.58 -11.35
CA GLN A 62 17.77 -8.51 -11.16
C GLN A 62 17.17 -8.63 -9.74
N PRO A 63 17.22 -7.57 -8.91
CA PRO A 63 16.63 -7.66 -7.58
C PRO A 63 15.12 -7.86 -7.68
N ASP A 64 14.61 -8.76 -6.85
CA ASP A 64 13.18 -9.00 -6.75
C ASP A 64 12.51 -7.91 -5.88
N PHE A 65 11.85 -6.96 -6.54
CA PHE A 65 11.09 -5.89 -5.88
C PHE A 65 9.63 -6.27 -5.64
N THR A 66 9.23 -7.53 -5.87
CA THR A 66 7.82 -7.95 -5.75
C THR A 66 7.35 -8.01 -4.29
N ASP A 67 8.24 -8.34 -3.34
CA ASP A 67 7.89 -8.45 -1.92
C ASP A 67 8.48 -7.31 -1.06
N ARG A 68 7.89 -6.13 -1.21
CA ARG A 68 8.20 -4.95 -0.38
C ARG A 68 7.85 -5.15 1.10
N GLU A 69 6.89 -6.01 1.43
CA GLU A 69 6.50 -6.25 2.82
C GLU A 69 7.61 -6.96 3.59
N ARG A 70 8.25 -7.95 2.94
CA ARG A 70 9.41 -8.64 3.50
C ARG A 70 10.56 -7.69 3.76
N GLU A 71 10.90 -6.80 2.82
CA GLU A 71 11.97 -5.82 3.00
C GLU A 71 11.69 -4.90 4.21
N ILE A 72 10.47 -4.38 4.33
CA ILE A 72 10.06 -3.53 5.44
C ILE A 72 10.21 -4.27 6.78
N LYS A 73 9.69 -5.50 6.88
CA LYS A 73 9.76 -6.32 8.10
C LYS A 73 11.20 -6.67 8.49
N VAL A 74 12.03 -7.04 7.52
CA VAL A 74 13.44 -7.35 7.73
C VAL A 74 14.18 -6.13 8.28
N ARG A 75 13.97 -4.94 7.72
CA ARG A 75 14.60 -3.71 8.23
C ARG A 75 14.07 -3.27 9.59
N GLU A 76 12.79 -3.51 9.86
CA GLU A 76 12.19 -3.23 11.17
C GLU A 76 12.67 -4.20 12.26
N GLY A 77 12.88 -5.47 11.94
CA GLY A 77 13.31 -6.49 12.90
C GLY A 77 14.82 -6.55 13.17
N ASN A 78 15.65 -6.16 12.20
CA ASN A 78 17.10 -6.40 12.29
C ASN A 78 17.94 -5.25 12.88
N ILE A 79 17.38 -4.07 13.13
CA ILE A 79 18.22 -2.88 13.38
C ILE A 79 17.73 -2.10 14.61
N SER A 80 18.51 -2.16 15.70
CA SER A 80 18.39 -1.25 16.87
C SER A 80 18.60 0.24 16.52
N SER A 81 19.18 0.54 15.35
CA SER A 81 19.38 1.88 14.76
C SER A 81 18.43 2.28 13.62
N TRP A 82 17.58 1.39 13.07
CA TRP A 82 16.61 1.77 12.04
C TRP A 82 15.44 2.43 12.71
N THR A 83 15.64 3.70 13.06
CA THR A 83 14.53 4.50 13.53
C THR A 83 13.59 4.67 12.33
N CYS A 84 12.48 3.94 12.36
CA CYS A 84 11.37 3.97 11.39
C CYS A 84 10.62 5.33 11.45
N LYS A 85 11.36 6.41 11.72
CA LYS A 85 10.89 7.78 11.78
C LYS A 85 10.43 8.17 10.39
N THR A 86 9.26 8.78 10.35
CA THR A 86 8.78 9.38 9.11
C THR A 86 9.72 10.53 8.73
N PRO A 87 10.33 10.50 7.52
CA PRO A 87 11.14 11.60 7.03
C PRO A 87 10.37 12.92 7.12
N LYS A 88 11.04 14.01 7.51
CA LYS A 88 10.38 15.31 7.76
C LYS A 88 9.48 15.74 6.60
N ARG A 89 9.95 15.58 5.35
CA ARG A 89 9.21 15.93 4.13
C ARG A 89 7.97 15.08 3.84
N LEU A 90 7.82 13.93 4.50
CA LEU A 90 6.68 13.04 4.32
C LEU A 90 5.60 13.23 5.39
N LYS A 91 5.86 14.02 6.44
CA LYS A 91 4.90 14.22 7.54
C LYS A 91 3.57 14.78 7.03
N ASP A 92 3.61 15.82 6.21
CA ASP A 92 2.40 16.47 5.69
C ASP A 92 1.64 15.59 4.68
N VAL A 93 2.35 14.66 4.04
CA VAL A 93 1.77 13.71 3.09
C VAL A 93 0.97 12.61 3.80
N LEU A 94 1.27 12.29 5.07
CA LEU A 94 0.58 11.22 5.80
C LEU A 94 -0.93 11.45 5.85
N VAL A 95 -1.39 12.69 6.02
CA VAL A 95 -2.82 13.05 6.04
C VAL A 95 -3.49 12.71 4.69
N LEU A 96 -2.78 12.86 3.58
CA LEU A 96 -3.28 12.47 2.26
C LEU A 96 -3.32 10.95 2.09
N LEU A 97 -2.33 10.25 2.65
CA LEU A 97 -2.28 8.78 2.63
C LEU A 97 -3.37 8.15 3.48
N GLU A 98 -3.70 8.72 4.64
CA GLU A 98 -4.87 8.32 5.44
C GLU A 98 -6.16 8.43 4.63
N LYS A 99 -6.37 9.58 3.98
CA LYS A 99 -7.51 9.80 3.08
C LYS A 99 -7.52 8.82 1.91
N LEU A 100 -6.35 8.48 1.35
CA LEU A 100 -6.22 7.50 0.27
C LEU A 100 -6.67 6.10 0.73
N ILE A 101 -6.17 5.63 1.88
CA ILE A 101 -6.57 4.34 2.47
C ILE A 101 -8.08 4.33 2.69
N TRP A 102 -8.63 5.41 3.27
CA TRP A 102 -10.07 5.53 3.53
C TRP A 102 -10.90 5.45 2.24
N ARG A 103 -10.52 6.20 1.22
CA ARG A 103 -11.19 6.22 -0.09
C ARG A 103 -11.09 4.88 -0.81
N HIS A 104 -9.94 4.21 -0.74
CA HIS A 104 -9.75 2.87 -1.29
C HIS A 104 -10.75 1.87 -0.68
N GLY A 105 -10.85 1.83 0.65
CA GLY A 105 -11.79 0.93 1.34
C GLY A 105 -13.26 1.18 1.00
N LYS A 106 -13.61 2.43 0.67
CA LYS A 106 -14.97 2.80 0.24
C LYS A 106 -15.20 2.63 -1.27
N CYS A 107 -14.16 2.39 -2.05
CA CYS A 107 -14.26 2.34 -3.50
C CYS A 107 -14.98 1.06 -3.94
N ARG A 108 -16.12 1.21 -4.61
CA ARG A 108 -16.87 0.09 -5.17
C ARG A 108 -16.28 -0.30 -6.53
N TYR A 109 -15.08 -0.87 -6.53
CA TYR A 109 -14.36 -1.22 -7.76
C TYR A 109 -15.18 -2.07 -8.73
N LYS A 110 -15.98 -3.02 -8.23
CA LYS A 110 -16.91 -3.81 -9.07
C LYS A 110 -17.90 -2.91 -9.80
N LEU A 111 -18.60 -2.03 -9.09
CA LEU A 111 -19.58 -1.12 -9.68
C LEU A 111 -18.92 -0.13 -10.65
N LEU A 112 -17.73 0.37 -10.31
CA LEU A 112 -16.95 1.25 -11.20
C LEU A 112 -16.58 0.53 -12.51
N ARG A 113 -16.05 -0.70 -12.41
CA ARG A 113 -15.72 -1.54 -13.55
C ARG A 113 -16.96 -1.82 -14.38
N ASP A 114 -18.05 -2.26 -13.77
CA ASP A 114 -19.28 -2.60 -14.48
C ASP A 114 -19.92 -1.38 -15.18
N LYS A 115 -19.67 -0.16 -14.67
CA LYS A 115 -20.07 1.10 -15.30
C LYS A 115 -19.19 1.49 -16.51
N VAL A 116 -17.87 1.35 -16.40
CA VAL A 116 -16.92 1.82 -17.43
C VAL A 116 -16.67 0.75 -18.50
N CYS A 117 -16.60 -0.51 -18.09
CA CYS A 117 -16.41 -1.67 -18.94
C CYS A 117 -17.45 -2.74 -18.57
N PRO A 118 -18.73 -2.52 -18.92
CA PRO A 118 -19.75 -3.54 -18.73
C PRO A 118 -19.32 -4.76 -19.54
N SER A 119 -19.14 -5.91 -18.89
CA SER A 119 -18.81 -7.17 -19.55
C SER A 119 -20.01 -7.69 -20.34
N LYS A 120 -20.44 -6.93 -21.37
CA LYS A 120 -21.26 -7.43 -22.45
C LYS A 120 -20.34 -7.99 -23.52
N VAL A 121 -19.56 -9.01 -23.16
CA VAL A 121 -19.19 -10.00 -24.17
C VAL A 121 -20.51 -10.69 -24.48
N SER A 122 -21.25 -10.17 -25.45
CA SER A 122 -22.30 -10.96 -26.08
C SER A 122 -21.63 -12.25 -26.49
N LYS A 123 -22.14 -13.40 -26.02
CA LYS A 123 -21.83 -14.70 -26.60
C LYS A 123 -22.37 -14.68 -28.04
N LEU A 124 -21.68 -13.95 -28.92
CA LEU A 124 -21.95 -13.84 -30.34
C LEU A 124 -21.00 -14.78 -31.08
N PHE A 125 -20.84 -15.98 -30.52
CA PHE A 125 -20.26 -17.16 -31.14
C PHE A 125 -21.03 -18.33 -30.51
N ARG A 126 -22.17 -18.63 -31.13
CA ARG A 126 -22.83 -19.94 -31.07
C ARG A 126 -22.63 -20.57 -32.44
#